data_AF-A0A7G9GE09-F1
#
_entry.id   AF-A0A7G9GE09-F1
#
_cell.length_a   1.000
_cell.length_b   1.000
_cell.length_c   1.000
_cell.angle_alpha   90.00
_cell.angle_beta   90.00
_cell.angle_gamma   90.00
#
_symmetry.space_group_name_H-M   'P 1'
#
loop_
_entity.id
_entity.type
_entity.pdbx_description
1 polymer ?
#
loop_
_entity_poly.entity_id
_entity_poly.type
_entity_poly.pdbx_seq_one_letter_code
_entity_poly.pdbx_strand_id
1 'polypeptide(L)'
;MYRRQIGQFRHYYELVNDHYVPYLMPFMGTGVLCSAFGSKVEFIDKMDPAQTGFIIDSVEDLDRLRMPEAGKDGLMPHVLQFIRYFKENSSIPVGITDCQGPLTTDLQLCGYDKCSIGCMIIRRKYIS
;
A
#
# COMPACT_ATOMS: atom_id res chain seq x y z
N MET A 1 5.03 -0.32 15.61
CA MET A 1 3.67 -0.69 15.16
C MET A 1 2.87 -1.49 16.20
N TYR A 2 3.26 -2.72 16.57
CA TYR A 2 2.49 -3.59 17.50
C TYR A 2 2.02 -2.91 18.79
N ARG A 3 2.96 -2.43 19.62
CA ARG A 3 2.64 -1.80 20.92
C ARG A 3 1.73 -0.58 20.78
N ARG A 4 1.87 0.18 19.68
CA ARG A 4 1.00 1.32 19.37
C ARG A 4 -0.45 0.85 19.19
N GLN A 5 -0.68 -0.18 18.37
CA GLN A 5 -2.02 -0.70 18.11
C GLN A 5 -2.66 -1.29 19.39
N ILE A 6 -1.91 -2.05 20.18
CA ILE A 6 -2.41 -2.57 21.47
C ILE A 6 -2.82 -1.44 22.42
N GLY A 7 -2.01 -0.38 22.50
CA GLY A 7 -2.35 0.81 23.29
C GLY A 7 -3.61 1.51 22.78
N GLN A 8 -3.75 1.65 21.46
CA GLN A 8 -4.94 2.23 20.83
C GLN A 8 -6.20 1.43 21.16
N PHE A 9 -6.16 0.09 21.10
CA PHE A 9 -7.33 -0.74 21.44
C PHE A 9 -7.74 -0.57 22.90
N ARG A 10 -6.78 -0.59 23.84
CA ARG A 10 -7.06 -0.40 25.27
C ARG A 10 -7.74 0.94 25.53
N HIS A 11 -7.17 2.00 24.97
CA HIS A 11 -7.74 3.34 25.10
C HIS A 11 -9.11 3.47 24.45
N TYR A 12 -9.32 2.83 23.30
CA TYR A 12 -10.61 2.83 22.60
C TYR A 12 -11.72 2.20 23.45
N TYR A 13 -11.46 1.05 24.06
CA TYR A 13 -12.43 0.37 24.94
C TYR A 13 -12.80 1.16 26.20
N GLU A 14 -11.93 2.06 26.65
CA GLU A 14 -12.22 2.94 27.79
C GLU A 14 -13.11 4.13 27.39
N LEU A 15 -13.08 4.55 26.12
CA LEU A 15 -13.70 5.78 25.66
C LEU A 15 -14.98 5.58 24.85
N VAL A 16 -15.09 4.48 24.11
CA VAL A 16 -16.15 4.28 23.13
C VAL A 16 -16.90 2.99 23.45
N ASN A 17 -18.23 3.09 23.55
CA ASN A 17 -19.12 1.95 23.73
C ASN A 17 -19.80 1.62 22.39
N ASP A 18 -19.14 0.81 21.57
CA ASP A 18 -19.65 0.35 20.28
C ASP A 18 -19.36 -1.15 20.05
N HIS A 19 -19.58 -1.63 18.82
CA HIS A 19 -19.37 -3.04 18.43
C HIS A 19 -18.02 -3.26 17.74
N TYR A 20 -17.01 -2.43 18.03
CA TYR A 20 -15.69 -2.55 17.40
C TYR A 20 -14.98 -3.86 17.80
N VAL A 21 -14.60 -4.63 16.77
CA VAL A 21 -13.77 -5.84 16.91
C VAL A 21 -12.34 -5.49 16.49
N PRO A 22 -11.33 -5.70 17.36
CA PRO A 22 -9.98 -5.25 17.09
C PRO A 22 -9.29 -6.23 16.15
N TYR A 23 -8.46 -5.70 15.26
CA TYR A 23 -7.56 -6.49 14.43
C TYR A 23 -6.24 -5.76 14.25
N LEU A 24 -5.14 -6.52 14.20
CA LEU A 24 -3.81 -5.98 13.97
C LEU A 24 -3.60 -5.77 12.48
N MET A 25 -3.34 -4.54 12.07
CA MET A 25 -3.08 -4.18 10.68
C MET A 25 -1.59 -3.85 10.47
N PRO A 26 -0.88 -4.54 9.56
CA PRO A 26 0.52 -4.26 9.23
C PRO A 26 0.64 -3.02 8.31
N PHE A 27 0.07 -1.89 8.74
CA PHE A 27 -0.07 -0.69 7.92
C PHE A 27 1.26 0.02 7.69
N MET A 28 1.71 0.10 6.43
CA MET A 28 2.95 0.78 6.03
C MET A 28 2.67 1.90 5.02
N GLY A 29 1.55 2.62 5.20
CA GLY A 29 1.08 3.63 4.26
C GLY A 29 0.43 3.01 3.02
N THR A 30 0.05 3.87 2.07
CA THR A 30 -0.64 3.48 0.83
C THR A 30 0.33 3.12 -0.30
N GLY A 31 1.64 3.26 -0.07
CA GLY A 31 2.67 3.06 -1.08
C GLY A 31 3.14 1.62 -1.24
N VAL A 32 2.54 0.64 -0.54
CA VAL A 32 3.04 -0.74 -0.52
C VAL A 32 3.05 -1.35 -1.92
N LEU A 33 1.93 -1.28 -2.65
CA LEU A 33 1.81 -1.93 -3.95
C LEU A 33 2.65 -1.22 -5.02
N CYS A 34 2.58 0.11 -5.12
CA CYS A 34 3.40 0.86 -6.08
C CYS A 34 4.91 0.71 -5.83
N SER A 35 5.33 0.60 -4.56
CA SER A 35 6.74 0.36 -4.22
C SER A 35 7.26 -0.97 -4.76
N ALA A 36 6.40 -1.98 -4.85
CA ALA A 36 6.78 -3.27 -5.37
C ALA A 36 7.01 -3.26 -6.89
N PHE A 37 6.33 -2.37 -7.61
CA PHE A 37 6.61 -2.11 -9.02
C PHE A 37 7.87 -1.24 -9.23
N GLY A 38 8.48 -0.72 -8.15
CA GLY A 38 9.73 0.04 -8.19
C GLY A 38 9.60 1.51 -7.83
N SER A 39 8.41 2.01 -7.47
CA SER A 39 8.28 3.39 -6.98
C SER A 39 9.07 3.61 -5.70
N LYS A 40 9.75 4.76 -5.63
CA LYS A 40 10.48 5.17 -4.43
C LYS A 40 9.51 5.43 -3.28
N VAL A 41 9.88 4.97 -2.08
CA VAL A 41 9.20 5.26 -0.82
C VAL A 41 10.15 6.01 0.10
N GLU A 42 9.64 7.03 0.77
CA GLU A 42 10.35 7.77 1.81
C GLU A 42 9.71 7.52 3.18
N PHE A 43 10.58 7.29 4.17
CA PHE A 43 10.20 7.14 5.58
C PHE A 43 10.36 8.50 6.26
N ILE A 44 9.26 9.25 6.31
CA ILE A 44 9.22 10.59 6.90
C ILE A 44 9.00 10.47 8.41
N ASP A 45 9.73 11.27 9.20
CA ASP A 45 9.62 11.21 10.66
C ASP A 45 8.17 11.44 11.13
N LYS A 46 7.71 10.60 12.06
CA LYS A 46 6.35 10.61 12.62
C LYS A 46 5.21 10.49 11.60
N MET A 47 5.49 10.12 10.36
CA MET A 47 4.50 9.89 9.32
C MET A 47 4.57 8.45 8.83
N ASP A 48 3.48 8.01 8.18
CA ASP A 48 3.52 6.75 7.45
C ASP A 48 4.42 6.88 6.20
N PRO A 49 5.06 5.78 5.75
CA PRO A 49 5.86 5.81 4.54
C PRO A 49 5.04 6.30 3.33
N ALA A 50 5.62 7.20 2.56
CA ALA A 50 4.96 7.85 1.43
C ALA A 50 5.71 7.57 0.13
N GLN A 51 4.96 7.33 -0.95
CA GLN A 51 5.53 7.25 -2.30
C GLN A 51 5.91 8.65 -2.78
N THR A 52 7.09 8.80 -3.37
CA THR A 52 7.63 10.11 -3.79
C THR A 52 8.06 10.19 -5.26
N GLY A 53 7.77 9.16 -6.08
CA GLY A 53 8.17 9.15 -7.49
C GLY A 53 7.30 8.27 -8.38
N PHE A 54 6.99 8.80 -9.56
CA PHE A 54 6.38 8.08 -10.68
C PHE A 54 7.46 7.32 -11.44
N ILE A 55 7.14 6.12 -11.92
CA ILE A 55 8.05 5.26 -12.69
C ILE A 55 7.58 5.04 -14.14
N ILE A 56 6.41 5.55 -14.48
CA ILE A 56 5.84 5.51 -15.83
C ILE A 56 5.72 6.95 -16.33
N ASP A 57 6.48 7.29 -17.36
CA ASP A 57 6.41 8.57 -18.05
C ASP A 57 5.77 8.41 -19.45
N SER A 58 6.05 7.29 -20.11
CA SER A 58 5.49 6.96 -21.43
C SER A 58 4.94 5.54 -21.51
N VAL A 59 4.29 5.20 -22.63
CA VAL A 59 3.71 3.85 -22.85
C VAL A 59 4.82 2.79 -22.91
N GLU A 60 6.00 3.16 -23.42
CA GLU A 60 7.16 2.28 -23.53
C GLU A 60 7.73 1.86 -22.16
N ASP A 61 7.45 2.60 -21.08
CA ASP A 61 7.84 2.20 -19.73
C ASP A 61 7.01 1.00 -19.23
N LEU A 62 5.83 0.76 -19.81
CA LEU A 62 5.00 -0.40 -19.46
C LEU A 62 5.68 -1.72 -19.81
N ASP A 63 6.46 -1.75 -20.90
CA ASP A 63 7.19 -2.93 -21.34
C ASP A 63 8.31 -3.33 -20.36
N ARG A 64 8.72 -2.41 -19.48
CA ARG A 64 9.75 -2.65 -18.46
C ARG A 64 9.16 -3.15 -17.15
N LEU A 65 7.85 -3.01 -16.95
CA LEU A 65 7.19 -3.47 -15.73
C LEU A 65 7.26 -4.99 -15.63
N ARG A 66 7.48 -5.46 -14.41
CA ARG A 66 7.46 -6.88 -14.07
C ARG A 66 6.45 -7.08 -12.96
N MET A 67 5.81 -8.25 -12.98
CA MET A 67 4.93 -8.63 -11.88
C MET A 67 5.74 -8.76 -10.59
N PRO A 68 5.37 -8.02 -9.53
CA PRO A 68 6.16 -8.02 -8.31
C PRO A 68 6.00 -9.31 -7.52
N GLU A 69 7.05 -9.71 -6.84
CA GLU A 69 7.10 -10.84 -5.92
C GLU A 69 6.97 -10.35 -4.47
N ALA A 70 5.89 -10.77 -3.79
CA ALA A 70 5.55 -10.32 -2.44
C ALA A 70 6.65 -10.56 -1.39
N GLY A 71 7.48 -11.59 -1.60
CA GLY A 71 8.58 -11.93 -0.70
C GLY A 71 9.83 -11.07 -0.87
N LYS A 72 9.93 -10.26 -1.93
CA LYS A 72 11.16 -9.56 -2.30
C LYS A 72 11.00 -8.07 -2.59
N ASP A 73 9.89 -7.67 -3.23
CA ASP A 73 9.82 -6.35 -3.85
C ASP A 73 9.15 -5.28 -2.98
N GLY A 74 9.77 -4.09 -2.96
CA GLY A 74 9.25 -2.91 -2.27
C GLY A 74 9.03 -3.13 -0.78
N LEU A 75 7.88 -2.65 -0.28
CA LEU A 75 7.49 -2.80 1.13
C LEU A 75 6.80 -4.12 1.47
N MET A 76 6.44 -4.94 0.48
CA MET A 76 5.71 -6.19 0.74
C MET A 76 6.44 -7.15 1.69
N PRO A 77 7.78 -7.35 1.62
CA PRO A 77 8.50 -8.20 2.56
C PRO A 77 8.37 -7.72 4.02
N HIS A 78 8.37 -6.40 4.22
CA HIS A 78 8.22 -5.79 5.55
C HIS A 78 6.80 -6.00 6.10
N VAL A 79 5.79 -5.86 5.24
CA VAL A 79 4.39 -6.20 5.60
C VAL A 79 4.29 -7.66 6.04
N LEU A 80 4.86 -8.59 5.26
CA LEU A 80 4.86 -10.02 5.60
C LEU A 80 5.61 -10.30 6.91
N GLN A 81 6.70 -9.56 7.18
CA GLN A 81 7.41 -9.64 8.44
C GLN A 81 6.54 -9.18 9.62
N PHE A 82 5.80 -8.08 9.49
CA PHE A 82 4.87 -7.63 10.52
C PHE A 82 3.71 -8.60 10.73
N ILE A 83 3.17 -9.21 9.68
CA ILE A 83 2.13 -10.23 9.79
C ILE A 83 2.64 -11.42 10.60
N ARG A 84 3.83 -11.94 10.29
CA ARG A 84 4.46 -13.03 11.06
C ARG A 84 4.63 -12.63 12.52
N TYR A 85 5.21 -11.45 12.76
CA TYR A 85 5.42 -10.94 14.10
C TYR A 85 4.11 -10.81 14.90
N PHE A 86 3.04 -10.30 14.29
CA PHE A 86 1.74 -10.19 14.96
C PHE A 86 1.15 -11.55 15.32
N LYS A 87 1.21 -12.53 14.42
CA LYS A 87 0.73 -13.89 14.66
C LYS A 87 1.49 -14.59 15.78
N GLU A 88 2.79 -14.33 15.90
CA GLU A 88 3.63 -14.92 16.95
C GLU A 88 3.42 -14.27 18.32
N ASN A 89 3.00 -13.00 18.37
CA ASN A 89 2.99 -12.20 19.60
C ASN A 89 1.59 -11.83 20.10
N SER A 90 0.51 -12.23 19.41
CA SER A 90 -0.85 -11.85 19.73
C SER A 90 -1.87 -12.91 19.34
N SER A 91 -2.95 -13.01 20.12
CA SER A 91 -4.16 -13.76 19.78
C SER A 91 -5.19 -12.93 19.01
N ILE A 92 -4.95 -11.62 18.82
CA ILE A 92 -5.85 -10.73 18.07
C ILE A 92 -5.77 -11.09 16.58
N PRO A 93 -6.91 -11.10 15.84
CA PRO A 93 -6.91 -11.34 14.40
C PRO A 93 -5.94 -10.40 13.66
N VAL A 94 -5.18 -10.95 12.72
CA VAL A 94 -4.23 -10.18 11.90
C VAL A 94 -4.85 -9.96 10.52
N GLY A 95 -5.04 -8.70 10.16
CA GLY A 95 -5.51 -8.29 8.83
C GLY A 95 -4.38 -8.26 7.80
N ILE A 96 -4.77 -8.05 6.54
CA ILE A 96 -3.81 -7.69 5.48
C ILE A 96 -3.40 -6.21 5.63
N THR A 97 -2.30 -5.82 5.00
CA THR A 97 -2.01 -4.38 4.86
C THR A 97 -3.09 -3.72 4.01
N ASP A 98 -3.16 -2.39 4.10
CA ASP A 98 -3.89 -1.60 3.13
C ASP A 98 -3.35 -1.89 1.72
N CYS A 99 -4.21 -2.46 0.87
CA CYS A 99 -3.92 -2.80 -0.51
C CYS A 99 -4.70 -1.86 -1.41
N GLN A 100 -3.98 -1.01 -2.14
CA GLN A 100 -4.58 -0.07 -3.07
C GLN A 100 -5.18 -0.79 -4.27
N GLY A 101 -6.33 -0.31 -4.74
CA GLY A 101 -6.96 -0.81 -5.96
C GLY A 101 -6.12 -0.52 -7.21
N PRO A 102 -6.44 -1.13 -8.35
CA PRO A 102 -5.67 -0.97 -9.59
C PRO A 102 -5.60 0.50 -10.03
N LEU A 103 -6.72 1.22 -10.04
CA LEU A 103 -6.74 2.64 -10.42
C LEU A 103 -5.85 3.51 -9.52
N THR A 104 -5.91 3.32 -8.20
CA THR A 104 -5.03 4.08 -7.29
C THR A 104 -3.57 3.73 -7.52
N THR A 105 -3.27 2.46 -7.78
CA THR A 105 -1.91 2.01 -8.09
C THR A 105 -1.42 2.65 -9.38
N ASP A 106 -2.23 2.68 -10.43
CA ASP A 106 -1.89 3.32 -11.70
C ASP A 106 -1.56 4.81 -11.50
N LEU A 107 -2.37 5.52 -10.72
CA LEU A 107 -2.14 6.91 -10.36
C LEU A 107 -0.82 7.10 -9.58
N GLN A 108 -0.48 6.18 -8.69
CA GLN A 108 0.79 6.20 -7.95
C GLN A 108 2.00 5.89 -8.86
N LEU A 109 1.81 5.20 -9.98
CA LEU A 109 2.88 4.83 -10.89
C LEU A 109 3.16 5.88 -11.97
N CYS A 110 2.12 6.54 -12.50
CA CYS A 110 2.26 7.48 -13.65
C CYS A 110 1.82 8.92 -13.37
N GLY A 111 1.13 9.17 -12.25
CA GLY A 111 0.53 10.47 -11.96
C GLY A 111 -0.85 10.67 -12.60
N TYR A 112 -1.61 11.62 -12.06
CA TYR A 112 -3.01 11.85 -12.43
C TYR A 112 -3.19 12.36 -13.86
N ASP A 113 -2.33 13.29 -14.26
CA ASP A 113 -2.30 13.91 -15.58
C ASP A 113 -2.08 12.86 -16.68
N LYS A 114 -1.03 12.04 -16.54
CA LYS A 114 -0.68 11.03 -17.55
C LYS A 114 -1.64 9.86 -17.56
N CYS A 115 -2.11 9.40 -16.40
CA CYS A 115 -3.13 8.36 -16.32
C CYS A 115 -4.39 8.77 -17.11
N SER A 116 -4.84 10.02 -16.93
CA SER A 116 -6.04 10.54 -17.58
C SER A 116 -5.87 10.68 -19.09
N ILE A 117 -4.72 11.23 -19.53
CA ILE A 117 -4.40 11.37 -20.96
C ILE A 117 -4.25 9.99 -21.62
N GLY A 118 -3.57 9.04 -20.98
CA GLY A 118 -3.39 7.68 -21.46
C GLY A 118 -4.72 6.97 -21.71
N CYS A 119 -5.66 7.06 -20.77
CA CYS A 119 -7.02 6.53 -20.93
C CYS A 119 -7.76 7.10 -22.15
N MET A 120 -7.61 8.41 -22.43
CA MET A 120 -8.23 9.04 -23.62
C MET A 120 -7.61 8.56 -24.93
N ILE A 121 -6.28 8.38 -24.97
CA ILE A 121 -5.55 7.94 -26.17
C ILE A 121 -5.86 6.48 -26.48
N ILE A 122 -5.83 5.59 -25.48
CA ILE A 122 -6.10 4.15 -25.65
C ILE A 122 -7.53 3.95 -26.16
N ARG A 123 -8.51 4.66 -25.57
CA ARG A 123 -9.91 4.58 -26.00
C ARG A 123 -10.09 4.98 -27.47
N ARG A 124 -9.38 6.00 -27.95
CA ARG A 124 -9.43 6.42 -29.36
C ARG A 124 -8.76 5.45 -30.32
N LYS A 125 -7.71 4.74 -29.90
CA LYS A 125 -6.93 3.84 -30.77
C LYS A 125 -7.47 2.41 -30.82
N TYR A 126 -8.10 1.92 -29.75
CA TYR A 126 -8.38 0.49 -29.59
C TYR A 126 -9.83 0.14 -29.24
N ILE A 127 -10.70 1.14 -28.99
CA ILE A 127 -12.10 0.93 -28.58
C ILE A 127 -13.04 1.75 -29.47
N SER A 128 -12.74 1.81 -30.78
CA SER A 128 -13.64 2.36 -31.81
C SER A 128 -14.47 1.26 -32.45
#